data_AF-A0A0N4ZL29-F1
#
_entry.id   AF-A0A0N4ZL29-F1
#
_cell.length_a   1.000
_cell.length_b   1.000
_cell.length_c   1.000
_cell.angle_alpha   90.00
_cell.angle_beta   90.00
_cell.angle_gamma   90.00
#
_symmetry.space_group_name_H-M   'P 1'
#
loop_
_entity.id
_entity.type
_entity.pdbx_description
1 polymer ?
#
loop_
_entity_poly.entity_id
_entity_poly.type
_entity_poly.pdbx_seq_one_letter_code
_entity_poly.pdbx_strand_id
1 'polypeptide(L)'
;MKANLKILFAILFINLLTQNQVKAWIKCWGRKVSMNMELSFQTSRDDINATVKDIDINIYETQLFGRYISSILTIVKNENTNFNIVISTRAPTSIIYGFSVYGEVSYKISCKNSKHQNKLCDKTMKFHIPDACLSCYDKPQYCLGAVNLDIEHSWIRPSIRISE
;
A
#
# COMPACT_ATOMS: atom_id res chain seq x y z
N MET A 1 -25.06 -1.45 43.56
CA MET A 1 -25.00 -2.34 42.38
C MET A 1 -23.74 -3.19 42.45
N LYS A 2 -23.86 -4.52 42.58
CA LYS A 2 -22.70 -5.42 42.48
C LYS A 2 -22.41 -5.67 41.00
N ALA A 3 -21.37 -5.04 40.46
CA ALA A 3 -20.91 -5.34 39.11
C ALA A 3 -20.48 -6.82 39.05
N ASN A 4 -21.03 -7.57 38.11
CA ASN A 4 -20.76 -9.00 37.99
C ASN A 4 -19.38 -9.19 37.35
N LEU A 5 -18.37 -9.30 38.20
CA LEU A 5 -16.94 -9.30 37.84
C LEU A 5 -16.61 -10.31 36.72
N LYS A 6 -17.33 -11.44 36.65
CA LYS A 6 -17.20 -12.46 35.60
C LYS A 6 -17.55 -11.95 34.20
N ILE A 7 -18.59 -11.13 34.08
CA ILE A 7 -19.02 -10.54 32.80
C ILE A 7 -17.98 -9.53 32.33
N LEU A 8 -17.43 -8.74 33.25
CA LEU A 8 -16.40 -7.74 32.96
C LEU A 8 -15.10 -8.39 32.47
N PHE A 9 -14.69 -9.51 33.09
CA PHE A 9 -13.56 -10.31 32.63
C PHE A 9 -13.81 -10.98 31.27
N ALA A 10 -15.02 -11.47 31.00
CA ALA A 10 -15.36 -12.04 29.70
C ALA A 10 -15.26 -10.99 28.57
N ILE A 11 -15.77 -9.77 28.81
CA ILE A 11 -15.66 -8.66 27.86
C ILE A 11 -14.20 -8.27 27.65
N LEU A 12 -13.39 -8.19 28.71
CA LEU A 12 -11.95 -7.91 28.62
C LEU A 12 -11.20 -9.00 27.84
N PHE A 13 -11.51 -10.26 28.08
CA PHE A 13 -10.87 -11.40 27.41
C PHE A 13 -11.21 -11.45 25.93
N ILE A 14 -12.47 -11.17 25.56
CA ILE A 14 -12.89 -11.03 24.15
C ILE A 14 -12.14 -9.86 23.51
N ASN A 15 -12.03 -8.70 24.17
CA ASN A 15 -11.25 -7.57 23.66
C ASN A 15 -9.77 -7.93 23.47
N LEU A 16 -9.18 -8.71 24.39
CA LEU A 16 -7.78 -9.14 24.28
C LEU A 16 -7.56 -10.14 23.13
N LEU A 17 -8.47 -11.10 22.96
CA LEU A 17 -8.42 -12.08 21.87
C LEU A 17 -8.62 -11.41 20.51
N THR A 18 -9.58 -10.49 20.41
CA THR A 18 -9.85 -9.74 19.17
C THR A 18 -8.70 -8.82 18.79
N GLN A 19 -7.99 -8.22 19.76
CA GLN A 19 -6.77 -7.45 19.48
C GLN A 19 -5.60 -8.31 18.98
N ASN A 20 -5.48 -9.56 19.44
CA ASN A 20 -4.41 -10.48 19.01
C ASN A 20 -4.68 -11.18 17.66
N GLN A 21 -5.93 -11.27 17.22
CA GLN A 21 -6.29 -11.89 15.94
C GLN A 21 -6.15 -10.93 14.75
N VAL A 22 -6.32 -9.62 14.98
CA VAL A 22 -6.26 -8.59 13.93
C VAL A 22 -4.81 -8.19 13.66
N LYS A 23 -4.20 -8.78 12.63
CA LYS A 23 -2.90 -8.35 12.10
C LYS A 23 -3.10 -7.11 11.23
N ALA A 24 -2.82 -5.95 11.80
CA ALA A 24 -2.85 -4.67 11.11
C ALA A 24 -1.81 -3.72 11.70
N TRP A 25 -1.31 -2.81 10.86
CA TRP A 25 -0.20 -1.93 11.21
C TRP A 25 -0.69 -0.55 11.71
N ILE A 26 -1.83 -0.04 11.23
CA ILE A 26 -2.46 1.24 11.68
C ILE A 26 -3.94 1.07 12.05
N LYS A 27 -4.43 1.93 12.96
CA LYS A 27 -5.85 2.20 13.21
C LYS A 27 -6.14 3.71 13.11
N CYS A 28 -7.18 4.09 12.37
CA CYS A 28 -7.61 5.50 12.22
C CYS A 28 -8.98 5.75 12.85
N TRP A 29 -9.02 6.38 14.02
CA TRP A 29 -10.27 6.76 14.71
C TRP A 29 -11.13 7.74 13.91
N GLY A 30 -10.50 8.56 13.05
CA GLY A 30 -11.18 9.50 12.15
C GLY A 30 -11.90 8.87 10.95
N ARG A 31 -11.94 7.54 10.84
CA ARG A 31 -12.53 6.78 9.71
C ARG A 31 -11.91 7.04 8.35
N LYS A 32 -10.74 7.65 8.29
CA LYS A 32 -10.11 8.04 7.04
C LYS A 32 -8.60 7.95 7.17
N VAL A 33 -7.97 7.59 6.07
CA VAL A 33 -6.52 7.63 5.88
C VAL A 33 -6.21 8.47 4.66
N SER A 34 -5.13 9.22 4.73
CA SER A 34 -4.60 10.05 3.65
C SER A 34 -3.15 9.71 3.40
N MET A 35 -2.69 9.92 2.17
CA MET A 35 -1.30 9.72 1.78
C MET A 35 -0.89 10.75 0.72
N ASN A 36 0.41 11.08 0.70
CA ASN A 36 1.02 11.95 -0.29
C ASN A 36 2.45 11.45 -0.55
N MET A 37 2.69 10.91 -1.74
CA MET A 37 3.99 10.34 -2.09
C MET A 37 4.34 10.57 -3.55
N GLU A 38 5.63 10.61 -3.86
CA GLU A 38 6.14 10.51 -5.23
C GLU A 38 6.83 9.16 -5.43
N LEU A 39 6.47 8.47 -6.50
CA LEU A 39 7.05 7.20 -6.89
C LEU A 39 7.78 7.35 -8.22
N SER A 40 9.02 6.87 -8.25
CA SER A 40 9.79 6.67 -9.48
C SER A 40 9.66 5.23 -9.98
N PHE A 41 9.26 5.05 -11.22
CA PHE A 41 9.20 3.75 -11.88
C PHE A 41 10.41 3.60 -12.80
N GLN A 42 11.15 2.50 -12.63
CA GLN A 42 12.42 2.31 -13.31
C GLN A 42 12.74 0.84 -13.58
N THR A 43 13.74 0.61 -14.44
CA THR A 43 14.45 -0.65 -14.58
C THR A 43 15.90 -0.51 -14.08
N SER A 44 16.52 -1.60 -13.65
CA SER A 44 17.93 -1.64 -13.22
C SER A 44 18.90 -1.68 -14.39
N ARG A 45 18.40 -2.03 -15.59
CA ARG A 45 19.18 -2.13 -16.81
C ARG A 45 18.49 -1.39 -17.95
N ASP A 46 19.29 -0.69 -18.74
CA ASP A 46 18.85 0.12 -19.88
C ASP A 46 18.42 -0.73 -21.09
N ASP A 47 18.84 -2.01 -21.15
CA ASP A 47 18.47 -2.95 -22.22
C ASP A 47 17.07 -3.55 -22.04
N ILE A 48 16.40 -3.28 -20.91
CA ILE A 48 15.05 -3.75 -20.63
C ILE A 48 14.05 -2.64 -20.88
N ASN A 49 13.09 -2.91 -21.75
CA ASN A 49 11.92 -2.06 -21.88
C ASN A 49 10.80 -2.55 -20.96
N ALA A 50 10.26 -1.65 -20.15
CA ALA A 50 9.08 -1.89 -19.34
C ALA A 50 8.07 -0.75 -19.50
N THR A 51 6.79 -1.10 -19.68
CA THR A 51 5.68 -0.15 -19.83
C THR A 51 4.70 -0.35 -18.69
N VAL A 52 4.50 0.68 -17.86
CA VAL A 52 3.50 0.65 -16.78
C VAL A 52 2.12 0.88 -17.37
N LYS A 53 1.17 -0.01 -17.03
CA LYS A 53 -0.23 0.03 -17.49
C LYS A 53 -1.19 0.63 -16.47
N ASP A 54 -1.03 0.24 -15.22
CA ASP A 54 -1.88 0.73 -14.14
C ASP A 54 -1.13 0.63 -12.82
N ILE A 55 -1.49 1.56 -11.93
CA ILE A 55 -1.06 1.60 -10.54
C ILE A 55 -2.33 1.64 -9.72
N ASP A 56 -2.53 0.64 -8.87
CA ASP A 56 -3.70 0.51 -8.02
C ASP A 56 -3.29 0.57 -6.55
N ILE A 57 -3.91 1.46 -5.78
CA ILE A 57 -3.67 1.60 -4.35
C ILE A 57 -4.83 0.94 -3.61
N ASN A 58 -4.48 0.04 -2.71
CA ASN A 58 -5.42 -0.83 -2.03
C ASN A 58 -5.29 -0.71 -0.51
N ILE A 59 -6.44 -0.63 0.17
CA ILE A 59 -6.55 -0.77 1.62
C ILE A 59 -6.93 -2.22 1.93
N TYR A 60 -6.16 -2.82 2.83
CA TYR A 60 -6.36 -4.16 3.34
C TYR A 60 -6.74 -4.07 4.81
N GLU A 61 -8.02 -4.26 5.12
CA GLU A 61 -8.55 -4.27 6.47
C GLU A 61 -8.66 -5.71 6.99
N THR A 62 -8.11 -5.97 8.18
CA THR A 62 -8.25 -7.27 8.84
C THR A 62 -9.38 -7.18 9.85
N GLN A 63 -10.47 -7.93 9.63
CA GLN A 63 -11.65 -7.98 10.47
C GLN A 63 -11.71 -9.32 11.23
N LEU A 64 -12.65 -9.45 12.17
CA LEU A 64 -12.78 -10.65 13.01
C LEU A 64 -13.05 -11.94 12.23
N PHE A 65 -13.73 -11.86 11.09
CA PHE A 65 -14.15 -13.01 10.30
C PHE A 65 -13.62 -12.99 8.87
N GLY A 66 -12.60 -12.18 8.59
CA GLY A 66 -12.02 -12.13 7.25
C GLY A 66 -11.14 -10.91 6.98
N ARG A 67 -10.65 -10.84 5.75
CA ARG A 67 -9.87 -9.72 5.23
C ARG A 67 -10.68 -9.04 4.14
N TYR A 68 -10.84 -7.72 4.25
CA TYR A 68 -11.49 -6.91 3.23
C TYR A 68 -10.44 -6.11 2.48
N ILE A 69 -10.54 -6.12 1.14
CA ILE A 69 -9.63 -5.40 0.26
C ILE A 69 -10.46 -4.44 -0.56
N SER A 70 -10.05 -3.17 -0.61
CA SER A 70 -10.69 -2.16 -1.43
C SER A 70 -9.65 -1.33 -2.16
N SER A 71 -9.83 -1.19 -3.47
CA SER A 71 -9.10 -0.21 -4.25
C SER A 71 -9.60 1.19 -3.90
N ILE A 72 -8.67 2.09 -3.64
CA ILE A 72 -8.93 3.47 -3.24
C ILE A 72 -8.47 4.48 -4.30
N LEU A 73 -7.60 4.06 -5.21
CA LEU A 73 -7.14 4.87 -6.33
C LEU A 73 -6.54 3.95 -7.38
N THR A 74 -7.09 3.99 -8.59
CA THR A 74 -6.48 3.38 -9.77
C THR A 74 -6.03 4.46 -10.73
N ILE A 75 -4.77 4.43 -11.12
CA ILE A 75 -4.18 5.33 -12.12
C ILE A 75 -3.81 4.49 -13.33
N VAL A 76 -4.50 4.71 -14.45
CA VAL A 76 -4.14 4.10 -15.72
C VAL A 76 -2.97 4.89 -16.34
N LYS A 77 -1.95 4.17 -16.76
CA LYS A 77 -0.74 4.69 -17.40
C LYS A 77 -0.43 3.88 -18.66
N ASN A 78 0.32 4.47 -19.58
CA ASN A 78 0.88 3.73 -20.72
C ASN A 78 2.24 4.35 -21.02
N GLU A 79 3.08 4.33 -20.01
CA GLU A 79 4.33 5.09 -19.98
C GLU A 79 5.49 4.12 -19.83
N ASN A 80 6.49 4.26 -20.69
CA ASN A 80 7.72 3.48 -20.59
C ASN A 80 8.55 4.05 -19.44
N THR A 81 9.22 3.18 -18.69
CA THR A 81 10.22 3.60 -17.70
C THR A 81 11.38 4.35 -18.40
N ASN A 82 11.99 5.37 -17.81
CA ASN A 82 11.89 5.84 -16.41
C ASN A 82 11.00 7.09 -16.28
N PHE A 83 10.11 7.11 -15.29
CA PHE A 83 9.25 8.27 -15.01
C PHE A 83 8.88 8.39 -13.52
N ASN A 84 8.44 9.59 -13.12
CA ASN A 84 7.95 9.88 -11.76
C ASN A 84 6.45 10.16 -11.78
N ILE A 85 5.78 9.85 -10.68
CA ILE A 85 4.39 10.22 -10.45
C ILE A 85 4.16 10.64 -8.99
N VAL A 86 3.44 11.74 -8.81
CA VAL A 86 2.94 12.16 -7.50
C VAL A 86 1.55 11.58 -7.28
N ILE A 87 1.37 10.90 -6.16
CA ILE A 87 0.15 10.24 -5.74
C ILE A 87 -0.29 10.86 -4.42
N SER A 88 -1.42 11.55 -4.44
CA SER A 88 -2.10 12.09 -3.26
C SER A 88 -3.55 11.59 -3.24
N THR A 89 -3.94 10.91 -2.18
CA THR A 89 -5.31 10.40 -2.04
C THR A 89 -5.77 10.32 -0.60
N ARG A 90 -7.07 10.20 -0.42
CA ARG A 90 -7.77 10.02 0.85
C ARG A 90 -8.82 8.93 0.67
N ALA A 91 -8.91 8.04 1.64
CA ALA A 91 -9.82 6.93 1.61
C ALA A 91 -10.49 6.71 2.97
N PRO A 92 -11.74 6.20 3.00
CA PRO A 92 -12.38 5.77 4.23
C PRO A 92 -11.70 4.52 4.80
N THR A 93 -11.71 4.40 6.12
CA THR A 93 -11.25 3.23 6.89
C THR A 93 -12.22 2.92 8.02
N SER A 94 -12.20 1.69 8.51
CA SER A 94 -12.87 1.29 9.74
C SER A 94 -12.23 1.97 10.97
N ILE A 95 -13.06 2.33 11.96
CA ILE A 95 -12.57 2.75 13.29
C ILE A 95 -12.08 1.52 14.08
N ILE A 96 -12.79 0.41 13.93
CA ILE A 96 -12.70 -0.74 14.83
C ILE A 96 -11.54 -1.65 14.41
N TYR A 97 -11.34 -1.77 13.11
CA TYR A 97 -10.36 -2.66 12.51
C TYR A 97 -9.12 -1.89 12.09
N GLY A 98 -7.96 -2.52 12.27
CA GLY A 98 -6.74 -1.97 11.70
C GLY A 98 -6.62 -2.33 10.23
N PHE A 99 -5.78 -1.58 9.52
CA PHE A 99 -5.55 -1.76 8.11
C PHE A 99 -4.07 -1.66 7.74
N SER A 100 -3.80 -1.90 6.46
CA SER A 100 -2.50 -1.73 5.81
C SER A 100 -2.73 -1.25 4.38
N VAL A 101 -1.83 -0.43 3.86
CA VAL A 101 -1.94 0.08 2.49
C VAL A 101 -0.85 -0.53 1.63
N TYR A 102 -1.23 -0.98 0.44
CA TYR A 102 -0.31 -1.51 -0.56
C TYR A 102 -0.64 -0.91 -1.91
N GLY A 103 0.39 -0.71 -2.73
CA GLY A 103 0.19 -0.48 -4.16
C GLY A 103 0.42 -1.76 -4.94
N GLU A 104 -0.27 -1.88 -6.06
CA GLU A 104 -0.04 -2.89 -7.08
C GLU A 104 0.22 -2.16 -8.40
N VAL A 105 1.23 -2.59 -9.13
CA VAL A 105 1.55 -2.06 -10.46
C VAL A 105 1.43 -3.19 -11.47
N SER A 106 0.64 -2.97 -12.51
CA SER A 106 0.58 -3.86 -13.67
C SER A 106 1.42 -3.26 -14.80
N TYR A 107 2.25 -4.09 -15.44
CA TYR A 107 3.21 -3.62 -16.44
C TYR A 107 3.52 -4.71 -17.49
N LYS A 108 3.99 -4.27 -18.66
CA LYS A 108 4.61 -5.14 -19.68
C LYS A 108 6.12 -5.02 -19.57
N ILE A 109 6.83 -6.14 -19.66
CA ILE A 109 8.30 -6.16 -19.64
C ILE A 109 8.84 -7.24 -20.57
N SER A 110 10.06 -7.07 -21.10
CA SER A 110 10.74 -8.12 -21.86
C SER A 110 10.82 -9.42 -21.07
N CYS A 111 10.37 -10.52 -21.67
CA CYS A 111 10.41 -11.84 -21.02
C CYS A 111 11.85 -12.32 -20.83
N LYS A 112 12.18 -12.93 -19.68
CA LYS A 112 13.52 -13.51 -19.38
C LYS A 112 13.88 -14.77 -20.22
N ASN A 113 13.09 -15.15 -21.22
CA ASN A 113 13.26 -16.41 -21.96
C ASN A 113 14.14 -16.21 -23.21
N SER A 114 15.30 -16.88 -23.24
CA SER A 114 16.27 -16.81 -24.34
C SER A 114 15.71 -17.22 -25.71
N LYS A 115 14.64 -18.03 -25.75
CA LYS A 115 13.99 -18.45 -27.00
C LYS A 115 13.05 -17.41 -27.61
N HIS A 116 12.66 -16.39 -26.84
CA HIS A 116 11.67 -15.39 -27.27
C HIS A 116 12.07 -13.98 -26.84
N GLN A 117 13.22 -13.52 -27.35
CA GLN A 117 13.81 -12.22 -27.02
C GLN A 117 12.87 -11.02 -27.25
N ASN A 118 11.90 -11.15 -28.17
CA ASN A 118 10.95 -10.07 -28.52
C ASN A 118 9.58 -10.19 -27.84
N LYS A 119 9.37 -11.18 -26.96
CA LYS A 119 8.07 -11.35 -26.29
C LYS A 119 7.98 -10.43 -25.08
N LEU A 120 6.90 -9.64 -25.00
CA LEU A 120 6.52 -8.91 -23.80
C LEU A 120 5.67 -9.79 -22.90
N CYS A 121 5.99 -9.80 -21.62
CA CYS A 121 5.28 -10.51 -20.56
C CYS A 121 4.48 -9.49 -19.74
N ASP A 122 3.20 -9.77 -19.53
CA ASP A 122 2.38 -9.05 -18.56
C ASP A 122 2.75 -9.50 -17.14
N LYS A 123 2.96 -8.54 -16.25
CA LYS A 123 3.29 -8.77 -14.84
C LYS A 123 2.51 -7.84 -13.94
N THR A 124 2.36 -8.27 -12.69
CA THR A 124 1.86 -7.44 -11.60
C THR A 124 2.81 -7.57 -10.43
N MET A 125 3.15 -6.44 -9.81
CA MET A 125 4.00 -6.39 -8.63
C MET A 125 3.28 -5.62 -7.52
N LYS A 126 3.31 -6.18 -6.32
CA LYS A 126 2.81 -5.52 -5.11
C LYS A 126 3.95 -4.87 -4.33
N PHE A 127 3.72 -3.66 -3.84
CA PHE A 127 4.63 -2.93 -2.98
C PHE A 127 3.93 -2.42 -1.72
N HIS A 128 4.63 -2.43 -0.59
CA HIS A 128 4.09 -1.99 0.69
C HIS A 128 4.29 -0.49 0.89
N ILE A 129 3.24 0.21 1.30
CA ILE A 129 3.30 1.62 1.68
C ILE A 129 3.44 1.68 3.21
N PRO A 130 4.59 2.16 3.74
CA PRO A 130 4.83 2.19 5.18
C PRO A 130 3.87 3.11 5.92
N ASP A 131 3.58 2.76 7.16
CA ASP A 131 2.72 3.52 8.05
C ASP A 131 3.13 4.98 8.22
N ALA A 132 4.44 5.24 8.23
CA ALA A 132 4.99 6.59 8.36
C ALA A 132 4.63 7.52 7.17
N CYS A 133 4.14 6.96 6.06
CA CYS A 133 3.67 7.71 4.89
C CYS A 133 2.15 7.98 4.91
N LEU A 134 1.46 7.49 5.94
CA LEU A 134 0.02 7.56 6.06
C LEU A 134 -0.37 8.52 7.19
N SER A 135 -1.53 9.16 7.06
CA SER A 135 -2.06 10.04 8.10
C SER A 135 -3.56 9.89 8.27
N CYS A 136 -3.99 9.72 9.52
CA CYS A 136 -5.40 9.68 9.92
C CYS A 136 -6.03 11.08 10.10
N TYR A 137 -5.24 12.15 9.94
CA TYR A 137 -5.64 13.54 10.25
C TYR A 137 -5.50 14.47 9.05
N ASP A 138 -5.54 13.93 7.83
CA ASP A 138 -5.47 14.67 6.55
C ASP A 138 -4.20 15.53 6.36
N LYS A 139 -3.14 15.21 7.10
CA LYS A 139 -1.81 15.83 6.96
C LYS A 139 -0.76 14.73 6.78
N PRO A 140 -0.75 14.03 5.63
CA PRO A 140 0.25 13.01 5.38
C PRO A 140 1.62 13.65 5.19
N GLN A 141 2.65 13.04 5.80
CA GLN A 141 4.02 13.40 5.49
C GLN A 141 4.31 13.08 4.03
N TYR A 142 5.06 13.95 3.35
CA TYR A 142 5.49 13.67 1.99
C TYR A 142 6.45 12.48 1.99
N CYS A 143 6.16 11.47 1.17
CA CYS A 143 7.03 10.31 0.99
C CYS A 143 7.64 10.23 -0.40
N LEU A 144 8.82 9.62 -0.47
CA LEU A 144 9.50 9.30 -1.71
C LEU A 144 9.66 7.79 -1.79
N GLY A 145 9.53 7.25 -3.00
CA GLY A 145 9.77 5.84 -3.25
C GLY A 145 10.22 5.57 -4.67
N ALA A 146 10.70 4.35 -4.88
CA ALA A 146 10.96 3.84 -6.21
C ALA A 146 10.48 2.39 -6.33
N VAL A 147 10.02 2.04 -7.53
CA VAL A 147 9.62 0.70 -7.93
C VAL A 147 10.47 0.29 -9.11
N ASN A 148 11.30 -0.74 -8.90
CA ASN A 148 12.12 -1.33 -9.92
C ASN A 148 11.42 -2.57 -10.50
N LEU A 149 11.04 -2.49 -11.78
CA LEU A 149 10.15 -3.46 -12.41
C LEU A 149 10.84 -4.75 -12.85
N ASP A 150 12.14 -4.76 -13.13
CA ASP A 150 12.84 -5.95 -13.60
C ASP A 150 13.41 -6.83 -12.49
N ILE A 151 13.78 -6.22 -11.36
CA ILE A 151 14.19 -6.95 -10.15
C ILE A 151 13.03 -7.13 -9.15
N GLU A 152 11.85 -6.57 -9.47
CA GLU A 152 10.62 -6.65 -8.65
C GLU A 152 10.85 -6.18 -7.21
N HIS A 153 11.53 -5.05 -7.06
CA HIS A 153 11.88 -4.47 -5.78
C HIS A 153 11.33 -3.06 -5.63
N SER A 154 10.89 -2.70 -4.43
CA SER A 154 10.39 -1.37 -4.13
C SER A 154 10.90 -0.88 -2.79
N TRP A 155 11.05 0.43 -2.66
CA TRP A 155 11.28 1.09 -1.38
C TRP A 155 10.45 2.36 -1.32
N ILE A 156 9.93 2.68 -0.13
CA ILE A 156 9.17 3.90 0.14
C ILE A 156 9.59 4.37 1.52
N ARG A 157 9.82 5.68 1.68
CA ARG A 157 10.19 6.28 2.96
C ARG A 157 9.72 7.73 3.08
N PRO A 158 9.53 8.22 4.32
CA PRO A 158 9.31 9.64 4.54
C PRO A 158 10.43 10.51 3.96
N SER A 159 10.04 11.57 3.28
CA SER A 159 10.96 12.61 2.81
C SER A 159 11.24 13.57 3.96
N ILE A 160 12.52 13.81 4.23
CA ILE A 160 12.94 14.94 5.06
C ILE A 160 12.92 16.15 4.13
N ARG A 161 11.76 16.79 3.96
CA ARG A 161 11.78 18.15 3.42
C ARG A 161 12.34 19.04 4.52
N ILE A 162 13.57 19.50 4.34
CA ILE A 162 14.02 20.72 5.02
C ILE A 162 13.11 21.80 4.45
N SER A 163 12.21 22.32 5.28
CA SER A 163 11.40 23.48 4.91
C SER A 163 12.36 24.65 4.67
N GLU A 164 12.49 25.05 3.41
CA GLU A 164 12.99 26.38 3.04
C GLU A 164 11.94 27.45 3.40
#